data_AF-A0A496L933-F1
#
_entry.id   AF-A0A496L933-F1
#
_cell.length_a   1.000
_cell.length_b   1.000
_cell.length_c   1.000
_cell.angle_alpha   90.00
_cell.angle_beta   90.00
_cell.angle_gamma   90.00
#
_symmetry.space_group_name_H-M   'P 1'
#
loop_
_entity.id
_entity.type
_entity.pdbx_description
1 polymer ?
#
loop_
_entity_poly.entity_id
_entity_poly.type
_entity_poly.pdbx_seq_one_letter_code
_entity_poly.pdbx_strand_id
1 'polypeptide(L)'
;MYALGLAIIFGGCTKIVDPTDDFIFIRDPYEPGLPSYTESGYNTFGAMYEKKYFVVNKNIVPIKIIYKNGNIELTLSGIKGSGNIDAFRSYADSTRLMSMVFVFPYEECKSYKTLLKLHNTQIDMKATGCQIKLYEANNAEKILDLQHGNLFIKRAQSLNVDGQRLAVILSGTFDCKFKNNERYEVIKNGRFDLSINDGQFTFVAP
;
A
#
# COMPACT_ATOMS: atom_id res chain seq x y z
N MET A 1 33.85 28.98 50.68
CA MET A 1 32.94 27.84 50.91
C MET A 1 31.85 27.89 49.85
N TYR A 2 31.61 26.73 49.25
CA TYR A 2 30.89 26.49 47.99
C TYR A 2 29.36 26.45 48.14
N ALA A 3 28.65 26.77 47.04
CA ALA A 3 27.49 26.06 46.47
C ALA A 3 26.94 26.95 45.32
N LEU A 4 27.35 26.78 44.06
CA LEU A 4 26.99 25.73 43.08
C LEU A 4 25.46 25.51 42.97
N GLY A 5 24.81 26.26 42.09
CA GLY A 5 23.45 25.98 41.59
C GLY A 5 23.53 25.43 40.17
N LEU A 6 23.41 24.11 40.01
CA LEU A 6 23.40 23.39 38.74
C LEU A 6 22.09 23.69 37.98
N ALA A 7 22.18 24.21 36.76
CA ALA A 7 21.07 24.22 35.81
C ALA A 7 21.06 22.88 35.05
N ILE A 8 20.08 22.03 35.34
CA ILE A 8 19.85 20.78 34.59
C ILE A 8 18.87 21.09 33.46
N ILE A 9 19.38 21.28 32.25
CA ILE A 9 18.57 21.29 31.04
C ILE A 9 18.43 19.84 30.59
N PHE A 10 17.27 19.23 30.86
CA PHE A 10 16.91 17.94 30.27
C PHE A 10 16.62 18.15 28.78
N GLY A 11 17.65 18.02 27.94
CA GLY A 11 17.50 17.79 26.51
C GLY A 11 17.03 16.36 26.26
N GLY A 12 15.74 16.12 26.47
CA GLY A 12 15.09 14.88 26.03
C GLY A 12 14.97 14.91 24.51
N CYS A 13 15.95 14.34 23.81
CA CYS A 13 15.80 14.01 22.40
C CYS A 13 14.82 12.83 22.30
N THR A 14 13.52 13.12 22.27
CA THR A 14 12.53 12.12 21.88
C THR A 14 12.81 11.80 20.43
N LYS A 15 13.29 10.60 20.14
CA LYS A 15 13.13 10.03 18.80
C LYS A 15 11.64 10.07 18.53
N ILE A 16 11.20 11.01 17.69
CA ILE A 16 9.83 11.03 17.18
C ILE A 16 9.70 9.69 16.45
N VAL A 17 8.91 8.79 17.02
CA VAL A 17 8.53 7.56 16.33
C VAL A 17 7.78 8.02 15.10
N ASP A 18 8.30 7.71 13.92
CA ASP A 18 7.67 8.10 12.66
C ASP A 18 6.33 7.35 12.57
N PRO A 19 5.18 8.03 12.67
CA PRO A 19 3.87 7.38 12.61
C PRO A 19 3.62 6.73 11.24
N THR A 20 4.46 7.02 10.25
CA THR A 20 4.36 6.45 8.90
C THR A 20 4.97 5.06 8.79
N ASP A 21 5.66 4.56 9.82
CA ASP A 21 6.19 3.20 9.88
C ASP A 21 5.30 2.23 10.69
N ASP A 22 4.27 2.76 11.38
CA ASP A 22 3.39 1.95 12.21
C ASP A 22 2.46 1.09 11.35
N PHE A 23 2.52 -0.23 11.55
CA PHE A 23 1.57 -1.21 11.01
C PHE A 23 0.48 -1.47 12.05
N ILE A 24 -0.75 -1.02 11.77
CA ILE A 24 -1.90 -1.21 12.68
C ILE A 24 -3.01 -1.98 11.96
N PHE A 25 -3.12 -3.28 12.26
CA PHE A 25 -4.15 -4.13 11.68
C PHE A 25 -5.43 -4.09 12.52
N ILE A 26 -6.38 -3.24 12.11
CA ILE A 26 -7.75 -3.25 12.61
C ILE A 26 -8.55 -4.20 11.72
N ARG A 27 -9.24 -5.19 12.29
CA ARG A 27 -10.05 -6.13 11.51
C ARG A 27 -11.29 -5.43 10.94
N ASP A 28 -11.64 -5.75 9.70
CA ASP A 28 -12.94 -5.39 9.14
C ASP A 28 -14.06 -6.14 9.91
N PRO A 29 -15.14 -5.46 10.34
CA PRO A 29 -16.19 -6.09 11.14
C PRO A 29 -17.02 -7.12 10.38
N TYR A 30 -17.06 -7.05 9.04
CA TYR A 30 -17.83 -7.95 8.18
C TYR A 30 -16.94 -9.00 7.50
N GLU A 31 -15.67 -8.69 7.27
CA GLU A 31 -14.69 -9.59 6.66
C GLU A 31 -13.39 -9.64 7.50
N PRO A 32 -13.36 -10.30 8.68
CA PRO A 32 -12.31 -10.06 9.67
C PRO A 32 -10.91 -10.60 9.32
N GLY A 33 -10.76 -11.23 8.15
CA GLY A 33 -9.48 -11.55 7.53
C GLY A 33 -8.88 -10.41 6.70
N LEU A 34 -9.63 -9.33 6.48
CA LEU A 34 -9.20 -8.11 5.80
C LEU A 34 -9.06 -6.95 6.81
N PRO A 35 -8.19 -5.97 6.51
CA PRO A 35 -8.10 -4.78 7.33
C PRO A 35 -9.35 -3.90 7.16
N SER A 36 -9.74 -3.21 8.22
CA SER A 36 -10.76 -2.17 8.18
C SER A 36 -10.29 -1.01 7.31
N TYR A 37 -11.23 -0.35 6.65
CA TYR A 37 -10.97 0.82 5.84
C TYR A 37 -11.10 2.10 6.71
N THR A 38 -9.95 2.67 7.11
CA THR A 38 -9.92 3.74 8.13
C THR A 38 -9.50 5.12 7.63
N GLU A 39 -8.98 5.24 6.42
CA GLU A 39 -8.43 6.50 5.87
C GLU A 39 -7.35 7.16 6.77
N SER A 40 -6.70 6.38 7.63
CA SER A 40 -5.81 6.82 8.70
C SER A 40 -4.32 6.54 8.40
N GLY A 41 -4.01 5.84 7.31
CA GLY A 41 -2.64 5.58 6.89
C GLY A 41 -1.93 4.47 7.68
N TYR A 42 -2.66 3.49 8.21
CA TYR A 42 -2.13 2.42 9.08
C TYR A 42 -1.25 1.36 8.41
N ASN A 43 -0.79 1.63 7.18
CA ASN A 43 0.09 0.76 6.42
C ASN A 43 -0.47 -0.65 6.23
N THR A 44 -1.78 -0.74 5.99
CA THR A 44 -2.47 -2.01 5.76
C THR A 44 -3.08 -2.05 4.36
N PHE A 45 -3.17 -3.25 3.82
CA PHE A 45 -4.03 -3.57 2.71
C PHE A 45 -4.45 -5.02 2.79
N GLY A 46 -5.54 -5.34 2.11
CA GLY A 46 -6.01 -6.70 1.97
C GLY A 46 -6.97 -6.85 0.81
N ALA A 47 -6.98 -8.04 0.22
CA ALA A 47 -7.96 -8.46 -0.76
C ALA A 47 -8.27 -9.95 -0.64
N MET A 48 -9.42 -10.35 -1.18
CA MET A 48 -9.75 -11.75 -1.41
C MET A 48 -9.31 -12.14 -2.81
N TYR A 49 -8.25 -12.94 -2.90
CA TYR A 49 -7.91 -13.65 -4.13
C TYR A 49 -8.64 -15.00 -4.10
N GLU A 50 -9.70 -15.12 -4.91
CA GLU A 50 -10.60 -16.28 -4.91
C GLU A 50 -11.18 -16.53 -3.51
N LYS A 51 -10.65 -17.54 -2.80
CA LYS A 51 -11.02 -17.93 -1.43
C LYS A 51 -9.84 -17.80 -0.46
N LYS A 52 -8.80 -17.07 -0.85
CA LYS A 52 -7.57 -16.87 -0.11
C LYS A 52 -7.38 -15.38 0.18
N TYR A 53 -6.84 -15.07 1.36
CA TYR A 53 -6.48 -13.71 1.70
C TYR A 53 -5.13 -13.35 1.09
N PHE A 54 -5.09 -12.19 0.42
CA PHE A 54 -3.87 -11.50 0.03
C PHE A 54 -3.75 -10.26 0.92
N VAL A 55 -2.86 -10.31 1.92
CA VAL A 55 -2.77 -9.28 2.98
C VAL A 55 -1.33 -8.99 3.32
N VAL A 56 -1.04 -7.78 3.79
CA VAL A 56 0.27 -7.44 4.37
C VAL A 56 0.38 -7.88 5.84
N ASN A 57 1.61 -8.13 6.28
CA ASN A 57 1.96 -8.31 7.70
C ASN A 57 3.04 -7.28 8.10
N LYS A 58 3.31 -7.19 9.40
CA LYS A 58 4.28 -6.23 9.97
C LYS A 58 5.73 -6.36 9.47
N ASN A 59 6.08 -7.43 8.78
CA ASN A 59 7.46 -7.68 8.32
C ASN A 59 7.66 -7.33 6.85
N ILE A 60 6.62 -6.83 6.17
CA ILE A 60 6.63 -6.51 4.74
C ILE A 60 6.31 -5.03 4.59
N VAL A 61 7.12 -4.33 3.79
CA VAL A 61 6.79 -2.97 3.36
C VAL A 61 5.58 -3.05 2.42
N PRO A 62 4.40 -2.53 2.81
CA PRO A 62 3.15 -2.79 2.08
C PRO A 62 3.14 -2.15 0.70
N ILE A 63 3.83 -1.02 0.52
CA ILE A 63 3.68 -0.13 -0.63
C ILE A 63 5.04 0.31 -1.17
N LYS A 64 5.16 0.31 -2.49
CA LYS A 64 6.17 1.08 -3.22
C LYS A 64 5.51 1.75 -4.41
N ILE A 65 5.88 3.01 -4.67
CA ILE A 65 5.38 3.79 -5.81
C ILE A 65 6.56 4.23 -6.65
N ILE A 66 6.54 3.89 -7.93
CA ILE A 66 7.53 4.34 -8.90
C ILE A 66 6.82 5.23 -9.92
N TYR A 67 7.34 6.44 -10.14
CA TYR A 67 6.98 7.23 -11.30
C TYR A 67 8.04 7.05 -12.39
N LYS A 68 7.63 6.64 -13.59
CA LYS A 68 8.52 6.47 -14.74
C LYS A 68 7.78 6.72 -16.04
N ASN A 69 8.34 7.54 -16.93
CA ASN A 69 7.82 7.77 -18.29
C ASN A 69 6.31 8.07 -18.33
N GLY A 70 5.84 8.97 -17.45
CA GLY A 70 4.43 9.36 -17.42
C GLY A 70 3.50 8.41 -16.67
N ASN A 71 4.01 7.26 -16.21
CA ASN A 71 3.24 6.23 -15.53
C ASN A 71 3.57 6.18 -14.04
N ILE A 72 2.56 5.85 -13.25
CA ILE A 72 2.70 5.40 -11.88
C ILE A 72 2.69 3.88 -11.88
N GLU A 73 3.66 3.26 -11.19
CA GLU A 73 3.65 1.86 -10.79
C GLU A 73 3.42 1.78 -9.28
N LEU A 74 2.20 1.42 -8.86
CA LEU A 74 1.80 1.26 -7.47
C LEU A 74 1.88 -0.23 -7.12
N THR A 75 2.82 -0.60 -6.26
CA THR A 75 3.06 -1.98 -5.82
C THR A 75 2.49 -2.21 -4.43
N LEU A 76 1.57 -3.16 -4.30
CA LEU A 76 1.13 -3.71 -3.02
C LEU A 76 1.84 -5.04 -2.77
N SER A 77 2.60 -5.15 -1.68
CA SER A 77 3.37 -6.36 -1.32
C SER A 77 2.88 -6.98 -0.03
N GLY A 78 2.61 -8.28 -0.06
CA GLY A 78 2.08 -9.00 1.08
C GLY A 78 2.29 -10.50 0.96
N ILE A 79 1.42 -11.24 1.62
CA ILE A 79 1.38 -12.69 1.55
C ILE A 79 0.03 -13.15 0.99
N LYS A 80 0.07 -14.13 0.09
CA LYS A 80 -1.11 -14.89 -0.31
C LYS A 80 -1.22 -16.12 0.61
N GLY A 81 -2.25 -16.13 1.45
CA GLY A 81 -2.43 -17.14 2.49
C GLY A 81 -3.37 -18.29 2.13
N SER A 82 -3.50 -19.24 3.06
CA SER A 82 -4.70 -20.07 3.17
C SER A 82 -5.86 -19.19 3.66
N GLY A 83 -7.12 -19.58 3.43
CA GLY A 83 -8.31 -18.81 3.83
C GLY A 83 -8.53 -18.64 5.34
N ASN A 84 -7.48 -18.78 6.16
CA ASN A 84 -7.50 -18.55 7.60
C ASN A 84 -7.43 -17.04 7.89
N ILE A 85 -8.24 -16.62 8.85
CA ILE A 85 -8.42 -15.25 9.32
C ILE A 85 -7.16 -14.61 9.92
N ASP A 86 -6.14 -15.40 10.26
CA ASP A 86 -4.89 -14.95 10.90
C ASP A 86 -3.72 -14.80 9.91
N ALA A 87 -3.99 -14.69 8.61
CA ALA A 87 -2.95 -14.51 7.59
C ALA A 87 -2.00 -13.33 7.92
N PHE A 88 -2.52 -12.22 8.43
CA PHE A 88 -1.72 -11.05 8.84
C PHE A 88 -0.73 -11.31 10.01
N ARG A 89 -0.93 -12.39 10.78
CA ARG A 89 -0.01 -12.83 11.87
C ARG A 89 1.03 -13.85 11.40
N SER A 90 0.86 -14.41 10.21
CA SER A 90 1.81 -15.38 9.68
C SER A 90 3.15 -14.71 9.44
N TYR A 91 4.25 -15.39 9.79
CA TYR A 91 5.58 -14.99 9.36
C TYR A 91 5.63 -14.91 7.83
N ALA A 92 6.45 -14.01 7.30
CA ALA A 92 6.71 -13.91 5.87
C ALA A 92 7.48 -15.18 5.43
N ASP A 93 6.72 -16.20 5.02
CA ASP A 93 7.26 -17.34 4.29
C ASP A 93 7.50 -16.91 2.85
N SER A 94 8.74 -17.04 2.37
CA SER A 94 9.14 -16.62 1.03
C SER A 94 8.31 -17.29 -0.06
N THR A 95 7.78 -18.49 0.19
CA THR A 95 6.92 -19.23 -0.76
C THR A 95 5.52 -18.64 -0.91
N ARG A 96 5.11 -17.75 0.00
CA ARG A 96 3.78 -17.13 0.05
C ARG A 96 3.78 -15.66 -0.30
N LEU A 97 4.96 -15.08 -0.54
CA LEU A 97 5.08 -13.67 -0.92
C LEU A 97 4.33 -13.43 -2.23
N MET A 98 3.62 -12.32 -2.28
CA MET A 98 2.94 -11.88 -3.48
C MET A 98 3.00 -10.36 -3.56
N SER A 99 3.27 -9.85 -4.75
CA SER A 99 3.15 -8.44 -5.07
C SER A 99 2.17 -8.25 -6.22
N MET A 100 1.31 -7.24 -6.09
CA MET A 100 0.39 -6.79 -7.12
C MET A 100 0.78 -5.37 -7.52
N VAL A 101 1.09 -5.16 -8.79
CA VAL A 101 1.52 -3.87 -9.33
C VAL A 101 0.45 -3.33 -10.26
N PHE A 102 -0.09 -2.17 -9.93
CA PHE A 102 -0.97 -1.40 -10.80
C PHE A 102 -0.09 -0.41 -11.56
N VAL A 103 -0.11 -0.46 -12.88
CA VAL A 103 0.54 0.54 -13.72
C VAL A 103 -0.52 1.30 -14.47
N PHE A 104 -0.46 2.63 -14.41
CA PHE A 104 -1.41 3.51 -15.08
C PHE A 104 -0.78 4.87 -15.39
N PRO A 105 -1.21 5.55 -16.48
CA PRO A 105 -0.71 6.86 -16.84
C PRO A 105 -1.22 7.94 -15.87
N TYR A 106 -0.29 8.76 -15.35
CA TYR A 106 -0.62 9.91 -14.50
C TYR A 106 0.55 10.90 -14.40
N GLU A 107 0.69 11.77 -15.40
CA GLU A 107 1.85 12.68 -15.59
C GLU A 107 2.17 13.62 -14.42
N GLU A 108 1.18 13.90 -13.58
CA GLU A 108 1.28 14.95 -12.58
C GLU A 108 1.98 14.54 -11.27
N CYS A 109 2.16 13.23 -11.03
CA CYS A 109 2.62 12.68 -9.75
C CYS A 109 4.11 12.37 -9.73
N LYS A 110 4.97 13.38 -9.92
CA LYS A 110 6.44 13.23 -9.96
C LYS A 110 7.13 13.15 -8.60
N SER A 111 6.38 13.22 -7.50
CA SER A 111 6.84 13.12 -6.11
C SER A 111 5.74 12.56 -5.20
N TYR A 112 6.08 12.08 -3.99
CA TYR A 112 5.05 11.65 -3.03
C TYR A 112 4.08 12.79 -2.67
N LYS A 113 4.58 14.04 -2.59
CA LYS A 113 3.76 15.23 -2.28
C LYS A 113 2.68 15.48 -3.31
N THR A 114 2.94 15.14 -4.57
CA THR A 114 2.00 15.30 -5.68
C THR A 114 0.97 14.18 -5.76
N LEU A 115 1.08 13.11 -4.96
CA LEU A 115 0.06 12.05 -4.88
C LEU A 115 -1.29 12.55 -4.37
N LEU A 116 -1.34 13.72 -3.73
CA LEU A 116 -2.60 14.40 -3.35
C LEU A 116 -3.55 14.61 -4.54
N LYS A 117 -3.01 14.68 -5.76
CA LYS A 117 -3.79 14.81 -6.99
C LYS A 117 -4.61 13.56 -7.31
N LEU A 118 -4.27 12.41 -6.73
CA LEU A 118 -5.02 11.16 -6.87
C LEU A 118 -6.26 11.11 -5.98
N HIS A 119 -6.57 12.19 -5.24
CA HIS A 119 -7.76 12.24 -4.40
C HIS A 119 -9.03 12.03 -5.22
N ASN A 120 -9.84 11.05 -4.81
CA ASN A 120 -11.08 10.69 -5.48
C ASN A 120 -10.90 10.30 -6.97
N THR A 121 -9.77 9.67 -7.30
CA THR A 121 -9.46 9.24 -8.66
C THR A 121 -9.79 7.77 -8.85
N GLN A 122 -10.66 7.48 -9.81
CA GLN A 122 -10.99 6.13 -10.24
C GLN A 122 -10.29 5.80 -11.56
N ILE A 123 -9.64 4.65 -11.61
CA ILE A 123 -8.84 4.19 -12.74
C ILE A 123 -9.43 2.89 -13.24
N ASP A 124 -9.91 2.90 -14.48
CA ASP A 124 -10.24 1.68 -15.21
C ASP A 124 -8.94 0.99 -15.65
N MET A 125 -8.66 -0.17 -15.08
CA MET A 125 -7.43 -0.91 -15.35
C MET A 125 -7.46 -1.63 -16.70
N LYS A 126 -8.58 -1.61 -17.44
CA LYS A 126 -8.65 -2.03 -18.84
C LYS A 126 -8.42 -0.89 -19.84
N ALA A 127 -8.35 0.35 -19.38
CA ALA A 127 -8.06 1.48 -20.25
C ALA A 127 -6.67 1.33 -20.89
N THR A 128 -6.48 1.99 -22.03
CA THR A 128 -5.21 1.98 -22.75
C THR A 128 -4.08 2.52 -21.87
N GLY A 129 -2.96 1.80 -21.82
CA GLY A 129 -1.80 2.16 -20.99
C GLY A 129 -1.87 1.66 -19.55
N CYS A 130 -3.00 1.09 -19.13
CA CYS A 130 -3.13 0.45 -17.83
C CYS A 130 -2.73 -1.04 -17.91
N GLN A 131 -2.17 -1.56 -16.82
CA GLN A 131 -1.91 -2.99 -16.64
C GLN A 131 -1.89 -3.34 -15.14
N ILE A 132 -2.19 -4.60 -14.85
CA ILE A 132 -1.97 -5.20 -13.53
C ILE A 132 -0.95 -6.32 -13.70
N LYS A 133 0.09 -6.33 -12.87
CA LYS A 133 1.11 -7.38 -12.82
C LYS A 133 1.05 -8.09 -11.48
N LEU A 134 1.26 -9.40 -11.49
CA LEU A 134 1.45 -10.22 -10.29
C LEU A 134 2.86 -10.81 -10.26
N TYR A 135 3.46 -10.77 -9.09
CA TYR A 135 4.69 -11.52 -8.77
C TYR A 135 4.34 -12.43 -7.60
N GLU A 136 4.46 -13.73 -7.78
CA GLU A 136 4.20 -14.70 -6.71
C GLU A 136 5.50 -15.40 -6.34
N ALA A 137 6.05 -15.13 -5.16
CA ALA A 137 7.24 -15.77 -4.62
C ALA A 137 8.35 -15.98 -5.67
N ASN A 138 8.67 -17.24 -5.97
CA ASN A 138 9.73 -17.63 -6.90
C ASN A 138 9.24 -17.75 -8.37
N ASN A 139 8.04 -17.27 -8.67
CA ASN A 139 7.48 -17.29 -10.01
C ASN A 139 7.87 -16.02 -10.78
N ALA A 140 7.91 -16.15 -12.10
CA ALA A 140 8.09 -15.01 -12.98
C ALA A 140 6.93 -14.01 -12.89
N GLU A 141 7.21 -12.78 -13.32
CA GLU A 141 6.18 -11.76 -13.54
C GLU A 141 5.04 -12.31 -14.41
N LYS A 142 3.80 -12.03 -13.99
CA LYS A 142 2.60 -12.32 -14.76
C LYS A 142 1.80 -11.04 -15.00
N ILE A 143 1.75 -10.60 -16.25
CA ILE A 143 0.82 -9.55 -16.69
C ILE A 143 -0.58 -10.18 -16.82
N LEU A 144 -1.59 -9.55 -16.22
CA LEU A 144 -2.95 -10.10 -16.19
C LEU A 144 -3.73 -9.79 -17.48
N ASP A 145 -4.36 -10.81 -18.05
CA ASP A 145 -5.37 -10.67 -19.12
C ASP A 145 -6.72 -10.25 -18.51
N LEU A 146 -6.91 -8.94 -18.36
CA LEU A 146 -8.04 -8.36 -17.63
C LEU A 146 -9.37 -8.44 -18.42
N GLN A 147 -10.38 -9.00 -17.77
CA GLN A 147 -11.78 -8.93 -18.20
C GLN A 147 -12.50 -7.76 -17.54
N HIS A 148 -12.09 -7.42 -16.32
CA HIS A 148 -12.51 -6.26 -15.53
C HIS A 148 -11.37 -5.88 -14.58
N GLY A 149 -11.21 -4.59 -14.29
CA GLY A 149 -10.26 -4.14 -13.27
C GLY A 149 -10.50 -2.69 -12.89
N ASN A 150 -10.53 -2.42 -11.60
CA ASN A 150 -10.79 -1.11 -11.05
C ASN A 150 -9.82 -0.82 -9.91
N LEU A 151 -9.22 0.36 -9.93
CA LEU A 151 -8.45 0.92 -8.82
C LEU A 151 -9.06 2.27 -8.48
N PHE A 152 -9.55 2.42 -7.25
CA PHE A 152 -10.12 3.67 -6.77
C PHE A 152 -9.31 4.21 -5.61
N ILE A 153 -8.63 5.33 -5.85
CA ILE A 153 -7.93 6.10 -4.82
C ILE A 153 -8.93 7.09 -4.25
N LYS A 154 -9.71 6.63 -3.29
CA LYS A 154 -10.80 7.42 -2.69
C LYS A 154 -10.27 8.60 -1.88
N ARG A 155 -9.21 8.39 -1.11
CA ARG A 155 -8.57 9.42 -0.28
C ARG A 155 -7.10 9.55 -0.65
N ALA A 156 -6.70 10.76 -1.01
CA ALA A 156 -5.33 11.23 -0.89
C ALA A 156 -5.31 12.48 0.00
N GLN A 157 -4.54 12.46 1.09
CA GLN A 157 -4.47 13.60 2.03
C GLN A 157 -3.09 13.73 2.67
N SER A 158 -2.75 14.94 3.13
CA SER A 158 -1.47 15.17 3.80
C SER A 158 -1.53 14.68 5.24
N LEU A 159 -0.52 13.95 5.68
CA LEU A 159 -0.23 13.72 7.09
C LEU A 159 0.82 14.74 7.52
N ASN A 160 0.41 15.68 8.37
CA ASN A 160 1.29 16.71 8.90
C ASN A 160 1.44 16.54 10.41
N VAL A 161 2.67 16.68 10.92
CA VAL A 161 2.99 16.74 12.34
C VAL A 161 3.76 18.04 12.59
N ASP A 162 3.32 18.83 13.56
CA ASP A 162 3.92 20.13 13.90
C ASP A 162 4.09 21.07 12.69
N GLY A 163 3.12 21.05 11.77
CA GLY A 163 3.11 21.88 10.56
C GLY A 163 4.03 21.39 9.43
N GLN A 164 4.79 20.31 9.64
CA GLN A 164 5.60 19.69 8.59
C GLN A 164 4.89 18.47 8.02
N ARG A 165 4.87 18.36 6.68
CA ARG A 165 4.33 17.17 6.00
C ARG A 165 5.29 16.00 6.17
N LEU A 166 4.82 14.94 6.83
CA LEU A 166 5.55 13.69 6.98
C LEU A 166 5.26 12.73 5.82
N ALA A 167 3.98 12.63 5.42
CA ALA A 167 3.55 11.70 4.39
C ALA A 167 2.30 12.17 3.65
N VAL A 168 1.94 11.42 2.61
CA VAL A 168 0.60 11.41 2.02
C VAL A 168 -0.07 10.09 2.40
N ILE A 169 -1.26 10.18 2.99
CA ILE A 169 -2.13 9.03 3.19
C ILE A 169 -2.83 8.75 1.86
N LEU A 170 -2.67 7.53 1.34
CA LEU A 170 -3.45 7.00 0.24
C LEU A 170 -4.32 5.85 0.74
N SER A 171 -5.63 6.00 0.57
CA SER A 171 -6.59 4.98 0.97
C SER A 171 -7.61 4.78 -0.13
N GLY A 172 -7.88 3.52 -0.46
CA GLY A 172 -8.74 3.20 -1.57
C GLY A 172 -9.15 1.73 -1.63
N THR A 173 -9.76 1.38 -2.76
CA THR A 173 -10.26 0.03 -3.03
C THR A 173 -9.80 -0.44 -4.40
N PHE A 174 -9.76 -1.75 -4.58
CA PHE A 174 -9.48 -2.34 -5.88
C PHE A 174 -10.16 -3.70 -6.04
N ASP A 175 -10.35 -4.08 -7.29
CA ASP A 175 -10.86 -5.39 -7.67
C ASP A 175 -10.50 -5.66 -9.13
N CYS A 176 -10.35 -6.93 -9.48
CA CYS A 176 -10.16 -7.34 -10.87
C CYS A 176 -10.67 -8.75 -11.12
N LYS A 177 -11.01 -9.00 -12.38
CA LYS A 177 -11.28 -10.32 -12.93
C LYS A 177 -10.38 -10.50 -14.14
N PHE A 178 -9.64 -11.59 -14.19
CA PHE A 178 -8.70 -11.85 -15.28
C PHE A 178 -8.79 -13.30 -15.75
N LYS A 179 -8.36 -13.53 -16.97
CA LYS A 179 -8.25 -14.87 -17.55
C LYS A 179 -6.90 -15.47 -17.16
N ASN A 180 -6.93 -16.73 -16.72
CA ASN A 180 -5.77 -17.54 -16.45
C ASN A 180 -5.93 -18.88 -17.19
N ASN A 181 -5.24 -19.05 -18.31
CA ASN A 181 -5.47 -20.13 -19.26
C ASN A 181 -6.94 -20.17 -19.70
N GLU A 182 -7.66 -21.25 -19.43
CA GLU A 182 -9.08 -21.41 -19.78
C GLU A 182 -10.05 -20.99 -18.66
N ARG A 183 -9.53 -20.52 -17.52
CA ARG A 183 -10.34 -20.17 -16.35
C ARG A 183 -10.32 -18.66 -16.10
N TYR A 184 -11.31 -18.20 -15.37
CA TYR A 184 -11.33 -16.84 -14.83
C TYR A 184 -11.00 -16.87 -13.36
N GLU A 185 -10.18 -15.93 -12.93
CA GLU A 185 -9.85 -15.69 -11.53
C GLU A 185 -10.25 -14.26 -11.13
N VAL A 186 -10.54 -14.08 -9.85
CA VAL A 186 -11.09 -12.87 -9.26
C VAL A 186 -10.28 -12.49 -8.02
N ILE A 187 -9.82 -11.24 -8.01
CA ILE A 187 -9.40 -10.54 -6.80
C ILE A 187 -10.49 -9.53 -6.49
N LYS A 188 -11.15 -9.66 -5.36
CA LYS A 188 -12.26 -8.79 -4.94
C LYS A 188 -12.01 -8.26 -3.55
N ASN A 189 -12.87 -7.32 -3.13
CA ASN A 189 -12.83 -6.83 -1.77
C ASN A 189 -11.45 -6.23 -1.44
N GLY A 190 -10.73 -5.69 -2.43
CA GLY A 190 -9.43 -5.06 -2.22
C GLY A 190 -9.61 -3.71 -1.54
N ARG A 191 -8.81 -3.47 -0.51
CA ARG A 191 -8.76 -2.21 0.23
C ARG A 191 -7.34 -1.93 0.69
N PHE A 192 -6.96 -0.67 0.74
CA PHE A 192 -5.67 -0.24 1.25
C PHE A 192 -5.83 1.07 2.02
N ASP A 193 -4.99 1.23 3.03
CA ASP A 193 -4.86 2.43 3.85
C ASP A 193 -3.39 2.60 4.24
N LEU A 194 -2.69 3.48 3.54
CA LEU A 194 -1.23 3.48 3.47
C LEU A 194 -0.69 4.90 3.70
N SER A 195 0.44 5.00 4.39
CA SER A 195 1.22 6.23 4.51
C SER A 195 2.42 6.18 3.57
N ILE A 196 2.57 7.19 2.70
CA ILE A 196 3.64 7.26 1.70
C ILE A 196 4.50 8.49 1.96
N ASN A 197 5.79 8.27 2.19
CA ASN A 197 6.82 9.31 2.26
C ASN A 197 7.88 9.10 1.16
N ASP A 198 9.00 9.83 1.24
CA ASP A 198 10.11 9.71 0.26
C ASP A 198 10.72 8.30 0.20
N GLY A 199 10.67 7.52 1.28
CA GLY A 199 11.17 6.14 1.34
C GLY A 199 10.35 5.13 0.54
N GLN A 200 9.07 5.40 0.29
CA GLN A 200 8.21 4.54 -0.53
C GLN A 200 7.98 5.09 -1.95
N PHE A 201 8.48 6.28 -2.28
CA PHE A 201 8.29 6.89 -3.59
C PHE A 201 9.62 7.03 -4.34
N THR A 202 9.66 6.63 -5.61
CA THR A 202 10.84 6.80 -6.47
C THR A 202 10.46 7.48 -7.79
N PHE A 203 11.15 8.57 -8.11
CA PHE A 203 11.08 9.18 -9.43
C PHE A 203 12.22 8.66 -10.30
N VAL A 204 11.88 8.05 -11.43
CA VAL A 204 12.85 7.62 -12.45
C VAL A 204 12.81 8.63 -13.59
N ALA A 205 13.91 9.38 -13.73
CA ALA A 205 14.08 10.31 -14.84
C ALA A 205 14.08 9.56 -16.19
N PRO A 206 13.55 10.18 -17.26
CA PRO A 206 13.57 9.61 -18.60
C PRO A 206 14.99 9.42 -19.15
#